data_AF-A0AAE6JJD6-F1
#
_entry.id   AF-A0AAE6JJD6-F1
#
_cell.length_a   1.000
_cell.length_b   1.000
_cell.length_c   1.000
_cell.angle_alpha   90.00
_cell.angle_beta   90.00
_cell.angle_gamma   90.00
#
_symmetry.space_group_name_H-M   'P 1'
#
loop_
_entity.id
_entity.type
_entity.pdbx_description
1 polymer ?
#
loop_
_entity_poly.entity_id
_entity_poly.type
_entity_poly.pdbx_seq_one_letter_code
_entity_poly.pdbx_strand_id
1 'polypeptide(L)'
;MFERLFNQNRPTTLVTFFNSINNEPWDYLSVLQIKAHQLHRATQQQILDNPGDVAIGVNQVEVVLGHTFFNLFGSLVIKHHDDGELRLMFNQTSFDADQVAALYRELKTHFGQGIHHQPNFSSFEDLQKIRSIAQKKYDGPNDEIWHYWSAGRFGFVLNYKIEPLGQLLFSVTNRPEKVADVKIRDKGTLLQLLQHNITELFGTEENFSIPIIENGEVKFTDYVFHVDPPELRIFNTVKIRVLGTERSLTNVKSLLVNYQTDNTWEIRDVILLVDALLKIYGPDDTGYEELQPHEIDNIEQESYWTGRSWLINQDHGLQDLGDTSQQTLYWINLNMNPEDGLNLSILGFDHMEAYQNIY
;
A
#
# COMPACT_ATOMS: atom_id res chain seq x y z
N MET A 1 42.99 2.60 39.95
CA MET A 1 41.57 2.80 40.36
C MET A 1 40.97 4.04 39.70
N PHE A 2 41.17 4.20 38.38
CA PHE A 2 40.68 5.33 37.57
C PHE A 2 40.34 4.90 36.12
N GLU A 3 39.95 3.64 35.94
CA GLU A 3 39.53 3.09 34.62
C GLU A 3 38.03 2.72 34.59
N ARG A 4 37.25 3.11 35.60
CA ARG A 4 35.81 2.81 35.71
C ARG A 4 34.89 4.02 35.48
N LEU A 5 35.27 4.95 34.61
CA LEU A 5 34.44 6.15 34.32
C LEU A 5 34.14 6.40 32.84
N PHE A 6 34.41 5.46 31.95
CA PHE A 6 33.92 5.53 30.56
C PHE A 6 33.36 4.17 30.11
N ASN A 7 32.22 3.76 30.68
CA ASN A 7 31.27 2.98 29.89
C ASN A 7 30.63 3.97 28.90
N GLN A 8 31.38 4.36 27.86
CA GLN A 8 30.77 4.89 26.66
C GLN A 8 30.01 3.74 26.03
N ASN A 9 28.72 3.61 26.36
CA ASN A 9 27.82 2.73 25.63
C ASN A 9 27.91 3.15 24.16
N ARG A 10 28.58 2.33 23.35
CA ARG A 10 28.70 2.59 21.91
C ARG A 10 27.29 2.50 21.32
N PRO A 11 26.86 3.49 20.52
CA PRO A 11 25.57 3.43 19.85
C PRO A 11 25.40 2.14 19.06
N THR A 12 24.19 1.58 19.07
CA THR A 12 23.83 0.44 18.22
C THR A 12 24.14 0.78 16.76
N THR A 13 24.80 -0.12 16.04
CA THR A 13 25.10 0.03 14.61
C THR A 13 23.89 -0.36 13.77
N LEU A 14 23.79 0.15 12.54
CA LEU A 14 22.73 -0.25 11.62
C LEU A 14 22.75 -1.76 11.36
N VAL A 15 23.93 -2.34 11.16
CA VAL A 15 24.09 -3.80 11.00
C VAL A 15 23.50 -4.58 12.17
N THR A 16 23.75 -4.15 13.41
CA THR A 16 23.18 -4.82 14.60
C THR A 16 21.67 -4.71 14.62
N PHE A 17 21.14 -3.53 14.26
CA PHE A 17 19.71 -3.29 14.18
C PHE A 17 19.04 -4.12 13.08
N PHE A 18 19.62 -4.19 11.88
CA PHE A 18 19.09 -4.99 10.78
C PHE A 18 19.13 -6.49 11.08
N ASN A 19 20.20 -6.98 11.71
CA ASN A 19 20.24 -8.39 12.12
C ASN A 19 19.13 -8.72 13.13
N SER A 20 18.65 -7.74 13.90
CA SER A 20 17.59 -7.95 14.89
C SER A 20 16.19 -8.13 14.30
N ILE A 21 15.94 -7.65 13.07
CA ILE A 21 14.59 -7.68 12.47
C ILE A 21 14.10 -9.12 12.23
N ASN A 22 15.03 -10.07 12.15
CA ASN A 22 14.75 -11.49 11.96
C ASN A 22 14.48 -12.22 13.30
N ASN A 23 14.55 -11.53 14.44
CA ASN A 23 14.24 -12.12 15.74
C ASN A 23 12.74 -12.08 16.02
N GLU A 24 12.20 -13.16 16.59
CA GLU A 24 10.81 -13.24 17.01
C GLU A 24 10.69 -13.56 18.51
N PRO A 25 10.01 -12.73 19.32
CA PRO A 25 9.45 -11.42 18.97
C PRO A 25 10.53 -10.35 18.73
N TRP A 26 10.22 -9.33 17.92
CA TRP A 26 11.15 -8.24 17.63
C TRP A 26 11.21 -7.23 18.79
N ASP A 27 12.27 -7.30 19.61
CA ASP A 27 12.51 -6.37 20.72
C ASP A 27 13.42 -5.19 20.30
N TYR A 28 12.83 -4.23 19.59
CA TYR A 28 13.55 -3.05 19.10
C TYR A 28 14.09 -2.16 20.25
N LEU A 29 13.43 -2.12 21.40
CA LEU A 29 13.85 -1.29 22.54
C LEU A 29 15.19 -1.79 23.10
N SER A 30 15.31 -3.10 23.34
CA SER A 30 16.57 -3.69 23.81
C SER A 30 17.69 -3.55 22.78
N VAL A 31 17.39 -3.76 21.49
CA VAL A 31 18.37 -3.62 20.40
C VAL A 31 18.90 -2.19 20.32
N LEU A 32 18.02 -1.19 20.45
CA LEU A 32 18.40 0.23 20.44
C LEU A 32 18.92 0.73 21.79
N GLN A 33 18.99 -0.15 22.79
CA GLN A 33 19.42 0.14 24.16
C GLN A 33 18.59 1.27 24.82
N ILE A 34 17.30 1.33 24.49
CA ILE A 34 16.36 2.33 25.03
C ILE A 34 15.81 1.80 26.36
N LYS A 35 15.91 2.63 27.40
CA LYS A 35 15.34 2.34 28.71
C LYS A 35 13.96 2.98 28.84
N ALA A 36 13.08 2.36 29.65
CA ALA A 36 11.71 2.83 29.84
C ALA A 36 11.59 4.31 30.25
N HIS A 37 12.52 4.83 31.06
CA HIS A 37 12.49 6.24 31.49
C HIS A 37 12.92 7.25 30.41
N GLN A 38 13.44 6.79 29.27
CA GLN A 38 13.81 7.62 28.12
C GLN A 38 12.64 7.78 27.13
N LEU A 39 11.55 7.03 27.32
CA LEU A 39 10.35 7.10 26.48
C LEU A 39 9.42 8.18 27.01
N HIS A 40 9.23 9.23 26.21
CA HIS A 40 8.24 10.27 26.46
C HIS A 40 7.00 9.99 25.63
N ARG A 41 5.87 9.73 26.29
CA ARG A 41 4.58 9.50 25.62
C ARG A 41 3.89 10.83 25.29
N ALA A 42 3.42 10.96 24.06
CA ALA A 42 2.48 12.02 23.71
C ALA A 42 1.15 11.77 24.43
N THR A 43 0.48 12.85 24.81
CA THR A 43 -0.88 12.81 25.32
C THR A 43 -1.85 12.51 24.18
N GLN A 44 -3.03 11.95 24.50
CA GLN A 44 -4.08 11.73 23.50
C GLN A 44 -4.45 13.03 22.76
N GLN A 45 -4.51 14.17 23.47
CA GLN A 45 -4.79 15.45 22.84
C GLN A 45 -3.72 15.82 21.80
N GLN A 46 -2.44 15.61 22.09
CA GLN A 46 -1.36 15.88 21.13
C GLN A 46 -1.44 15.00 19.87
N ILE A 47 -1.96 13.78 19.99
CA ILE A 47 -2.21 12.90 18.85
C ILE A 47 -3.41 13.42 18.04
N LEU A 48 -4.51 13.78 18.72
CA LEU A 48 -5.72 14.33 18.09
C LEU A 48 -5.47 15.68 17.40
N ASP A 49 -4.52 16.48 17.92
CA ASP A 49 -4.11 17.76 17.34
C ASP A 49 -3.26 17.59 16.06
N ASN A 50 -2.84 16.35 15.74
CA ASN A 50 -2.15 16.02 14.49
C ASN A 50 -3.07 15.22 13.55
N PRO A 51 -3.83 15.89 12.66
CA PRO A 51 -4.83 15.21 11.82
C PRO A 51 -4.20 14.15 10.91
N GLY A 52 -2.93 14.31 10.50
CA GLY A 52 -2.23 13.30 9.72
C GLY A 52 -1.96 12.01 10.49
N ASP A 53 -1.75 12.09 11.81
CA ASP A 53 -1.58 10.90 12.66
C ASP A 53 -2.92 10.19 12.90
N VAL A 54 -3.99 10.96 13.12
CA VAL A 54 -5.36 10.42 13.24
C VAL A 54 -5.79 9.72 11.95
N ALA A 55 -5.54 10.34 10.79
CA ALA A 55 -5.98 9.84 9.49
C ALA A 55 -5.32 8.51 9.07
N ILE A 56 -4.19 8.17 9.67
CA ILE A 56 -3.46 6.91 9.43
C ILE A 56 -3.56 5.94 10.62
N GLY A 57 -4.47 6.18 11.57
CA GLY A 57 -4.78 5.26 12.67
C GLY A 57 -3.71 5.19 13.76
N VAL A 58 -2.95 6.26 14.00
CA VAL A 58 -1.99 6.30 15.12
C VAL A 58 -2.73 6.44 16.45
N ASN A 59 -2.53 5.48 17.35
CA ASN A 59 -3.16 5.48 18.66
C ASN A 59 -2.19 5.77 19.82
N GLN A 60 -0.88 5.63 19.59
CA GLN A 60 0.14 5.93 20.57
C GLN A 60 1.41 6.47 19.90
N VAL A 61 1.95 7.54 20.47
CA VAL A 61 3.24 8.12 20.05
C VAL A 61 4.19 8.19 21.24
N GLU A 62 5.40 7.66 21.05
CA GLU A 62 6.50 7.74 22.00
C GLU A 62 7.70 8.44 21.35
N VAL A 63 8.43 9.24 22.12
CA VAL A 63 9.59 9.99 21.65
C VAL A 63 10.77 9.74 22.55
N VAL A 64 11.93 9.47 21.95
CA VAL A 64 13.23 9.41 22.61
C VAL A 64 14.08 10.56 22.11
N LEU A 65 14.51 11.43 23.03
CA LEU A 65 15.35 12.60 22.75
C LEU A 65 16.72 12.43 23.42
N GLY A 66 17.74 13.11 22.87
CA GLY A 66 19.06 13.16 23.48
C GLY A 66 19.80 11.82 23.49
N HIS A 67 19.37 10.87 22.65
CA HIS A 67 20.01 9.57 22.45
C HIS A 67 20.48 9.47 21.01
N THR A 68 21.73 9.08 20.81
CA THR A 68 22.31 8.96 19.47
C THR A 68 22.11 7.55 18.93
N PHE A 69 21.37 7.42 17.84
CA PHE A 69 21.17 6.17 17.11
C PHE A 69 22.08 6.13 15.88
N PHE A 70 22.73 4.99 15.63
CA PHE A 70 23.56 4.77 14.44
C PHE A 70 24.67 5.82 14.25
N ASN A 71 25.16 6.41 15.34
CA ASN A 71 26.14 7.53 15.34
C ASN A 71 25.70 8.78 14.55
N LEU A 72 24.39 8.95 14.29
CA LEU A 72 23.89 10.01 13.43
C LEU A 72 22.60 10.64 13.97
N PHE A 73 21.59 9.84 14.29
CA PHE A 73 20.28 10.35 14.63
C PHE A 73 20.16 10.73 16.10
N GLY A 74 19.82 11.99 16.39
CA GLY A 74 19.68 12.49 17.77
C GLY A 74 18.31 12.25 18.41
N SER A 75 17.35 11.73 17.65
CA SER A 75 16.00 11.46 18.15
C SER A 75 15.32 10.31 17.42
N LEU A 76 14.36 9.69 18.10
CA LEU A 76 13.49 8.65 17.58
C LEU A 76 12.06 8.97 17.96
N VAL A 77 11.16 8.97 16.98
CA VAL A 77 9.71 8.98 17.19
C VAL A 77 9.19 7.58 16.88
N ILE A 78 8.35 7.04 17.76
CA ILE A 78 7.77 5.70 17.67
C ILE A 78 6.27 5.90 17.57
N LYS A 79 5.65 5.40 16.50
CA LYS A 79 4.19 5.43 16.32
C LYS A 79 3.66 4.00 16.34
N HIS A 80 2.63 3.78 17.14
CA HIS A 80 1.86 2.55 17.17
C HIS A 80 0.50 2.84 16.53
N HIS A 81 0.06 1.90 15.70
CA HIS A 81 -1.19 2.00 14.96
C HIS A 81 -2.23 1.00 15.50
N ASP A 82 -3.51 1.26 15.22
CA ASP A 82 -4.62 0.39 15.64
C ASP A 82 -4.56 -1.02 15.03
N ASP A 83 -3.96 -1.16 13.85
CA ASP A 83 -3.74 -2.43 13.15
C ASP A 83 -2.51 -3.21 13.66
N GLY A 84 -1.81 -2.68 14.66
CA GLY A 84 -0.57 -3.24 15.20
C GLY A 84 0.69 -2.89 14.40
N GLU A 85 0.61 -2.06 13.35
CA GLU A 85 1.79 -1.50 12.68
C GLU A 85 2.61 -0.68 13.68
N LEU A 86 3.92 -0.89 13.67
CA LEU A 86 4.89 -0.12 14.45
C LEU A 86 5.81 0.64 13.50
N ARG A 87 5.90 1.96 13.67
CA ARG A 87 6.78 2.81 12.88
C ARG A 87 7.82 3.52 13.74
N LEU A 88 9.09 3.23 13.49
CA LEU A 88 10.24 3.90 14.08
C LEU A 88 10.74 4.97 13.12
N MET A 89 10.83 6.22 13.57
CA MET A 89 11.25 7.38 12.78
C MET A 89 12.48 8.03 13.41
N PHE A 90 13.66 7.68 12.93
CA PHE A 90 14.93 8.25 13.36
C PHE A 90 15.16 9.60 12.67
N ASN A 91 15.33 10.66 13.46
CA ASN A 91 15.33 12.04 12.97
C ASN A 91 16.63 12.76 13.34
N GLN A 92 17.18 13.50 12.37
CA GLN A 92 18.34 14.37 12.53
C GLN A 92 18.25 15.55 11.55
N THR A 93 18.70 16.73 11.95
CA THR A 93 19.07 17.77 10.98
C THR A 93 20.56 17.63 10.68
N SER A 94 20.92 17.38 9.42
CA SER A 94 22.32 17.28 8.98
C SER A 94 22.55 18.14 7.77
N PHE A 95 23.67 18.86 7.77
CA PHE A 95 24.19 19.60 6.63
C PHE A 95 25.55 19.03 6.18
N ASP A 96 25.90 17.84 6.66
CA ASP A 96 27.09 17.10 6.24
C ASP A 96 26.72 16.13 5.12
N ALA A 97 27.02 16.52 3.88
CA ALA A 97 26.72 15.72 2.70
C ALA A 97 27.42 14.35 2.70
N ASP A 98 28.63 14.26 3.25
CA ASP A 98 29.39 13.02 3.27
C ASP A 98 28.80 12.04 4.30
N GLN A 99 28.32 12.56 5.43
CA GLN A 99 27.61 11.76 6.44
C GLN A 99 26.28 11.22 5.90
N VAL A 100 25.49 12.05 5.21
CA VAL A 100 24.24 11.63 4.55
C VAL A 100 24.51 10.56 3.48
N ALA A 101 25.52 10.79 2.63
CA ALA A 101 25.91 9.84 1.59
C ALA A 101 26.51 8.54 2.17
N ALA A 102 27.17 8.59 3.33
CA ALA A 102 27.69 7.41 4.01
C ALA A 102 26.55 6.53 4.54
N LEU A 103 25.54 7.13 5.16
CA LEU A 103 24.34 6.41 5.61
C LEU A 103 23.67 5.68 4.44
N TYR A 104 23.43 6.39 3.32
CA TYR A 104 22.83 5.78 2.13
C TYR A 104 23.66 4.58 1.62
N ARG A 105 24.99 4.72 1.56
CA ARG A 105 25.88 3.63 1.11
C ARG A 105 25.80 2.40 2.02
N GLU A 106 25.67 2.59 3.33
CA GLU A 106 25.48 1.50 4.28
C GLU A 106 24.13 0.79 4.06
N LEU A 107 23.04 1.55 3.91
CA LEU A 107 21.73 1.00 3.55
C LEU A 107 21.77 0.25 2.22
N LYS A 108 22.40 0.85 1.20
CA LYS A 108 22.53 0.25 -0.14
C LYS A 108 23.33 -1.05 -0.14
N THR A 109 24.35 -1.13 0.70
CA THR A 109 25.15 -2.36 0.85
C THR A 109 24.32 -3.48 1.48
N HIS A 110 23.38 -3.14 2.37
CA HIS A 110 22.54 -4.12 3.06
C HIS A 110 21.30 -4.53 2.24
N PHE A 111 20.61 -3.57 1.60
CA PHE A 111 19.31 -3.78 0.94
C PHE A 111 19.34 -3.62 -0.59
N GLY A 112 20.47 -3.27 -1.19
CA GLY A 112 20.56 -2.92 -2.60
C GLY A 112 20.11 -1.49 -2.89
N GLN A 113 19.86 -1.16 -4.16
CA GLN A 113 19.73 0.24 -4.61
C GLN A 113 18.53 1.00 -4.01
N GLY A 114 17.42 0.32 -3.72
CA GLY A 114 16.17 0.94 -3.30
C GLY A 114 15.35 1.49 -4.46
N ILE A 115 14.06 1.67 -4.23
CA ILE A 115 13.12 2.27 -5.18
C ILE A 115 12.97 3.75 -4.84
N HIS A 116 12.89 4.62 -5.85
CA HIS A 116 12.56 6.04 -5.69
C HIS A 116 11.57 6.47 -6.77
N HIS A 117 10.66 7.39 -6.43
CA HIS A 117 9.65 7.87 -7.36
C HIS A 117 10.18 9.09 -8.14
N GLN A 118 10.82 8.83 -9.29
CA GLN A 118 11.49 9.83 -10.12
C GLN A 118 10.69 11.09 -10.49
N PRO A 119 9.34 11.06 -10.64
CA PRO A 119 8.58 12.28 -10.88
C PRO A 119 8.61 13.28 -9.71
N ASN A 120 8.70 12.78 -8.48
CA ASN A 120 8.50 13.60 -7.26
C ASN A 120 9.74 13.72 -6.40
N PHE A 121 10.71 12.82 -6.54
CA PHE A 121 11.88 12.78 -5.67
C PHE A 121 13.16 12.51 -6.44
N SER A 122 14.21 13.22 -6.02
CA SER A 122 15.59 12.94 -6.42
C SER A 122 16.11 11.67 -5.74
N SER A 123 17.20 11.12 -6.28
CA SER A 123 17.82 9.88 -5.79
C SER A 123 19.03 10.16 -4.90
N PHE A 124 19.27 9.34 -3.87
CA PHE A 124 20.50 9.40 -3.07
C PHE A 124 21.76 8.99 -3.85
N GLU A 125 21.61 8.45 -5.07
CA GLU A 125 22.71 8.25 -6.01
C GLU A 125 23.23 9.59 -6.58
N ASP A 126 22.40 10.64 -6.58
CA ASP A 126 22.79 11.97 -7.01
C ASP A 126 23.48 12.73 -5.87
N LEU A 127 24.79 12.53 -5.76
CA LEU A 127 25.63 13.20 -4.77
C LEU A 127 25.59 14.74 -4.91
N GLN A 128 25.29 15.29 -6.09
CA GLN A 128 25.17 16.74 -6.25
C GLN A 128 23.88 17.25 -5.61
N LYS A 129 22.78 16.52 -5.71
CA LYS A 129 21.53 16.86 -5.00
C LYS A 129 21.73 16.80 -3.49
N ILE A 130 22.39 15.75 -2.96
CA ILE A 130 22.72 15.68 -1.52
C ILE A 130 23.54 16.90 -1.08
N ARG A 131 24.60 17.24 -1.83
CA ARG A 131 25.45 18.41 -1.55
C ARG A 131 24.68 19.71 -1.62
N SER A 132 23.76 19.85 -2.57
CA SER A 132 22.96 21.07 -2.75
C SER A 132 22.08 21.31 -1.52
N ILE A 133 21.33 20.29 -1.07
CA ILE A 133 20.49 20.40 0.14
C ILE A 133 21.35 20.67 1.38
N ALA A 134 22.48 19.98 1.54
CA ALA A 134 23.44 20.25 2.64
C ALA A 134 23.98 21.70 2.61
N GLN A 135 24.14 22.29 1.42
CA GLN A 135 24.50 23.70 1.24
C GLN A 135 23.30 24.65 1.32
N LYS A 136 22.12 24.16 1.71
CA LYS A 136 20.87 24.90 1.80
C LYS A 136 20.39 25.47 0.46
N LYS A 137 20.60 24.72 -0.62
CA LYS A 137 20.19 25.07 -1.99
C LYS A 137 19.28 23.97 -2.55
N TYR A 138 18.14 24.38 -3.08
CA TYR A 138 17.20 23.54 -3.81
C TYR A 138 16.40 24.41 -4.78
N ASP A 139 15.98 23.85 -5.90
CA ASP A 139 15.26 24.56 -6.96
C ASP A 139 13.73 24.42 -6.83
N GLY A 140 13.26 23.38 -6.15
CA GLY A 140 11.83 23.12 -5.95
C GLY A 140 11.56 21.88 -5.09
N PRO A 141 10.27 21.51 -4.90
CA PRO A 141 9.87 20.37 -4.07
C PRO A 141 10.46 19.03 -4.53
N ASN A 142 10.68 18.86 -5.84
CA ASN A 142 11.20 17.62 -6.42
C ASN A 142 12.70 17.38 -6.12
N ASP A 143 13.36 18.35 -5.49
CA ASP A 143 14.74 18.19 -5.02
C ASP A 143 14.82 17.34 -3.75
N GLU A 144 13.71 17.15 -3.04
CA GLU A 144 13.65 16.23 -1.92
C GLU A 144 14.11 14.82 -2.35
N ILE A 145 14.93 14.19 -1.51
CA ILE A 145 15.55 12.91 -1.83
C ILE A 145 14.87 11.81 -1.04
N TRP A 146 14.44 10.74 -1.70
CA TRP A 146 13.68 9.67 -1.04
C TRP A 146 13.98 8.31 -1.65
N HIS A 147 14.25 7.31 -0.82
CA HIS A 147 14.46 5.91 -1.23
C HIS A 147 13.69 4.97 -0.29
N TYR A 148 13.18 3.87 -0.85
CA TYR A 148 12.46 2.82 -0.14
C TYR A 148 13.02 1.42 -0.40
N TRP A 149 12.97 0.58 0.64
CA TRP A 149 13.27 -0.84 0.60
C TRP A 149 12.22 -1.63 1.37
N SER A 150 12.00 -2.88 0.99
CA SER A 150 11.17 -3.84 1.73
C SER A 150 11.95 -5.12 2.02
N ALA A 151 11.86 -5.64 3.24
CA ALA A 151 12.40 -6.94 3.62
C ALA A 151 11.39 -7.69 4.51
N GLY A 152 10.70 -8.68 3.94
CA GLY A 152 9.63 -9.39 4.64
C GLY A 152 8.55 -8.43 5.13
N ARG A 153 8.25 -8.50 6.43
CA ARG A 153 7.25 -7.62 7.08
C ARG A 153 7.74 -6.20 7.39
N PHE A 154 8.98 -5.87 7.01
CA PHE A 154 9.59 -4.58 7.28
C PHE A 154 9.67 -3.71 6.02
N GLY A 155 9.29 -2.44 6.16
CA GLY A 155 9.54 -1.37 5.19
C GLY A 155 10.58 -0.40 5.72
N PHE A 156 11.47 0.09 4.86
CA PHE A 156 12.52 1.04 5.20
C PHE A 156 12.43 2.24 4.26
N VAL A 157 12.46 3.45 4.81
CA VAL A 157 12.47 4.70 4.05
C VAL A 157 13.64 5.55 4.51
N LEU A 158 14.47 6.02 3.57
CA LEU A 158 15.40 7.10 3.82
C LEU A 158 14.94 8.34 3.07
N ASN A 159 14.90 9.48 3.74
CA ASN A 159 14.42 10.72 3.18
C ASN A 159 15.24 11.91 3.67
N TYR A 160 15.69 12.76 2.74
CA TYR A 160 16.44 13.98 3.02
C TYR A 160 15.63 15.17 2.52
N LYS A 161 14.97 15.83 3.46
CA LYS A 161 13.91 16.78 3.22
C LYS A 161 14.41 18.19 2.96
N ILE A 162 13.61 18.93 2.21
CA ILE A 162 13.74 20.39 2.08
C ILE A 162 12.83 21.14 3.07
N GLU A 163 11.83 20.47 3.63
CA GLU A 163 10.91 21.02 4.62
C GLU A 163 10.65 20.03 5.78
N PRO A 164 11.22 20.27 6.97
CA PRO A 164 12.25 21.26 7.30
C PRO A 164 13.60 20.95 6.61
N LEU A 165 14.25 22.01 6.12
CA LEU A 165 15.46 21.90 5.30
C LEU A 165 16.61 21.17 6.01
N GLY A 166 17.15 20.16 5.34
CA GLY A 166 18.27 19.37 5.85
C GLY A 166 17.83 18.33 6.89
N GLN A 167 16.53 18.07 7.04
CA GLN A 167 16.07 16.97 7.89
C GLN A 167 16.32 15.64 7.18
N LEU A 168 17.16 14.83 7.80
CA LEU A 168 17.36 13.43 7.47
C LEU A 168 16.44 12.58 8.35
N LEU A 169 15.56 11.84 7.69
CA LEU A 169 14.60 10.93 8.28
C LEU A 169 14.88 9.51 7.78
N PHE A 170 15.17 8.60 8.70
CA PHE A 170 15.17 7.17 8.41
C PHE A 170 13.99 6.53 9.14
N SER A 171 13.06 5.94 8.39
CA SER A 171 11.89 5.29 8.95
C SER A 171 11.96 3.78 8.75
N VAL A 172 11.56 3.02 9.77
CA VAL A 172 11.45 1.57 9.77
C VAL A 172 10.04 1.22 10.22
N THR A 173 9.29 0.59 9.32
CA THR A 173 7.92 0.17 9.57
C THR A 173 7.91 -1.34 9.72
N ASN A 174 7.41 -1.87 10.83
CA ASN A 174 7.12 -3.28 11.04
C ASN A 174 5.62 -3.50 10.96
N ARG A 175 5.19 -4.28 9.97
CA ARG A 175 3.79 -4.68 9.82
C ARG A 175 3.62 -6.04 10.47
N PRO A 176 2.64 -6.26 11.35
CA PRO A 176 2.37 -7.60 11.85
C PRO A 176 2.08 -8.54 10.69
N GLU A 177 2.48 -9.81 10.83
CA GLU A 177 2.12 -10.84 9.88
C GLU A 177 0.59 -11.01 9.92
N LYS A 178 -0.04 -10.86 8.76
CA LYS A 178 -1.49 -10.99 8.66
C LYS A 178 -1.85 -12.45 8.85
N VAL A 179 -2.71 -12.72 9.82
CA VAL A 179 -3.33 -14.05 9.96
C VAL A 179 -4.29 -14.19 8.79
N ALA A 180 -4.09 -15.21 7.95
CA ALA A 180 -4.96 -15.48 6.82
C ALA A 180 -6.41 -15.66 7.31
N ASP A 181 -7.34 -14.90 6.74
CA ASP A 181 -8.76 -15.07 7.02
C ASP A 181 -9.31 -16.24 6.22
N VAL A 182 -9.23 -17.41 6.83
CA VAL A 182 -9.71 -18.69 6.26
C VAL A 182 -11.22 -18.90 6.41
N LYS A 183 -12.00 -17.89 6.84
CA LYS A 183 -13.45 -18.08 6.98
C LYS A 183 -14.10 -18.18 5.60
N ILE A 184 -14.90 -19.20 5.40
CA ILE A 184 -15.76 -19.34 4.22
C ILE A 184 -16.82 -18.25 4.23
N ARG A 185 -17.04 -17.59 3.09
CA ARG A 185 -18.07 -16.55 2.94
C ARG A 185 -19.40 -17.19 2.58
N ASP A 186 -20.46 -16.79 3.28
CA ASP A 186 -21.82 -17.31 3.11
C ASP A 186 -22.86 -16.21 2.82
N LYS A 187 -22.42 -14.96 2.71
CA LYS A 187 -23.27 -13.77 2.53
C LYS A 187 -23.54 -13.40 1.07
N GLY A 188 -23.30 -14.33 0.15
CA GLY A 188 -23.53 -14.15 -1.29
C GLY A 188 -22.28 -13.72 -2.07
N THR A 189 -22.50 -13.14 -3.25
CA THR A 189 -21.44 -12.66 -4.15
C THR A 189 -21.82 -11.30 -4.73
N LEU A 190 -20.84 -10.59 -5.29
CA LEU A 190 -21.03 -9.32 -6.00
C LEU A 190 -22.09 -9.41 -7.11
N LEU A 191 -22.31 -10.60 -7.69
CA LEU A 191 -23.37 -10.82 -8.68
C LEU A 191 -24.76 -10.41 -8.18
N GLN A 192 -25.00 -10.50 -6.86
CA GLN A 192 -26.27 -10.09 -6.25
C GLN A 192 -26.48 -8.57 -6.22
N LEU A 193 -25.41 -7.79 -6.41
CA LEU A 193 -25.46 -6.33 -6.44
C LEU A 193 -25.52 -5.76 -7.86
N LEU A 194 -25.15 -6.57 -8.87
CA LEU A 194 -25.15 -6.16 -10.28
C LEU A 194 -26.57 -6.11 -10.83
N GLN A 195 -26.86 -5.08 -11.62
CA GLN A 195 -28.18 -4.86 -12.21
C GLN A 195 -28.32 -5.46 -13.61
N HIS A 196 -27.22 -5.52 -14.36
CA HIS A 196 -27.14 -6.03 -15.72
C HIS A 196 -26.51 -7.41 -15.69
N ASN A 197 -27.18 -8.36 -16.34
CA ASN A 197 -26.62 -9.68 -16.55
C ASN A 197 -25.52 -9.59 -17.63
N ILE A 198 -24.29 -10.00 -17.28
CA ILE A 198 -23.13 -9.92 -18.18
C ILE A 198 -23.30 -10.75 -19.45
N THR A 199 -23.93 -11.92 -19.37
CA THR A 199 -24.20 -12.75 -20.55
C THR A 199 -25.22 -12.08 -21.48
N GLU A 200 -26.26 -11.47 -20.92
CA GLU A 200 -27.25 -10.74 -21.70
C GLU A 200 -26.65 -9.48 -22.33
N LEU A 201 -25.89 -8.69 -21.57
CA LEU A 201 -25.18 -7.50 -22.05
C LEU A 201 -24.20 -7.86 -23.16
N PHE A 202 -23.42 -8.93 -22.98
CA PHE A 202 -22.52 -9.42 -24.02
C PHE A 202 -23.25 -9.97 -25.26
N GLY A 203 -24.57 -10.20 -25.17
CA GLY A 203 -25.41 -10.56 -26.31
C GLY A 203 -25.92 -9.35 -27.11
N THR A 204 -25.80 -8.12 -26.61
CA THR A 204 -26.25 -6.90 -27.31
C THR A 204 -25.19 -6.34 -28.25
N GLU A 205 -25.51 -5.31 -29.02
CA GLU A 205 -24.50 -4.56 -29.76
C GLU A 205 -23.62 -3.76 -28.78
N GLU A 206 -22.30 -3.85 -28.92
CA GLU A 206 -21.35 -3.04 -28.16
C GLU A 206 -21.30 -1.60 -28.70
N ASN A 207 -20.90 -0.64 -27.85
CA ASN A 207 -20.65 0.72 -28.32
C ASN A 207 -19.39 0.80 -29.17
N PHE A 208 -18.34 0.08 -28.76
CA PHE A 208 -17.11 -0.10 -29.52
C PHE A 208 -16.30 -1.28 -28.98
N SER A 209 -15.34 -1.76 -29.77
CA SER A 209 -14.42 -2.82 -29.39
C SER A 209 -12.96 -2.37 -29.55
N ILE A 210 -12.09 -2.74 -28.60
CA ILE A 210 -10.65 -2.45 -28.64
C ILE A 210 -9.87 -3.76 -28.75
N PRO A 211 -9.26 -4.06 -29.91
CA PRO A 211 -8.37 -5.21 -30.04
C PRO A 211 -7.00 -4.90 -29.40
N ILE A 212 -6.51 -5.83 -28.59
CA ILE A 212 -5.20 -5.77 -27.92
C ILE A 212 -4.27 -6.76 -28.61
N ILE A 213 -3.25 -6.23 -29.26
CA ILE A 213 -2.34 -6.99 -30.15
C ILE A 213 -1.02 -7.25 -29.43
N GLU A 214 -0.59 -8.51 -29.42
CA GLU A 214 0.72 -8.94 -28.91
C GLU A 214 1.39 -9.82 -29.95
N ASN A 215 2.66 -9.54 -30.27
CA ASN A 215 3.41 -10.25 -31.32
C ASN A 215 2.73 -10.28 -32.71
N GLY A 216 1.90 -9.28 -33.01
CA GLY A 216 1.18 -9.18 -34.29
C GLY A 216 -0.14 -9.97 -34.35
N GLU A 217 -0.52 -10.64 -33.26
CA GLU A 217 -1.78 -11.37 -33.14
C GLU A 217 -2.70 -10.71 -32.11
N VAL A 218 -4.02 -10.78 -32.34
CA VAL A 218 -4.99 -10.30 -31.35
C VAL A 218 -4.99 -11.28 -30.18
N LYS A 219 -4.51 -10.82 -29.03
CA LYS A 219 -4.48 -11.61 -27.80
C LYS A 219 -5.82 -11.51 -27.07
N PHE A 220 -6.37 -10.31 -26.99
CA PHE A 220 -7.66 -10.03 -26.35
C PHE A 220 -8.44 -8.99 -27.15
N THR A 221 -9.75 -8.99 -26.97
CA THR A 221 -10.61 -7.88 -27.40
C THR A 221 -11.45 -7.41 -26.23
N ASP A 222 -11.46 -6.10 -25.99
CA ASP A 222 -12.33 -5.45 -25.01
C ASP A 222 -13.58 -4.96 -25.70
N TYR A 223 -14.73 -5.53 -25.35
CA TYR A 223 -16.04 -5.07 -25.81
C TYR A 223 -16.61 -4.09 -24.79
N VAL A 224 -16.93 -2.87 -25.22
CA VAL A 224 -17.31 -1.77 -24.34
C VAL A 224 -18.79 -1.45 -24.49
N PHE A 225 -19.50 -1.41 -23.36
CA PHE A 225 -20.93 -1.17 -23.27
C PHE A 225 -21.17 0.01 -22.33
N HIS A 226 -22.04 0.93 -22.74
CA HIS A 226 -22.61 1.93 -21.85
C HIS A 226 -23.93 1.38 -21.29
N VAL A 227 -24.08 1.47 -19.98
CA VAL A 227 -25.25 0.96 -19.26
C VAL A 227 -26.02 2.10 -18.61
N ASP A 228 -27.34 2.04 -18.74
CA ASP A 228 -28.29 2.96 -18.11
C ASP A 228 -29.48 2.13 -17.58
N PRO A 229 -29.69 2.05 -16.26
CA PRO A 229 -28.99 2.79 -15.19
C PRO A 229 -27.51 2.39 -14.99
N PRO A 230 -26.67 3.24 -14.37
CA PRO A 230 -25.31 2.86 -14.00
C PRO A 230 -25.25 1.69 -13.00
N GLU A 231 -24.30 0.79 -13.21
CA GLU A 231 -23.99 -0.30 -12.29
C GLU A 231 -23.53 0.22 -10.94
N LEU A 232 -24.06 -0.36 -9.87
CA LEU A 232 -23.72 0.00 -8.49
C LEU A 232 -23.87 1.51 -8.20
N ARG A 233 -24.71 2.21 -8.98
CA ARG A 233 -24.94 3.67 -8.96
C ARG A 233 -23.74 4.52 -9.38
N ILE A 234 -22.62 3.92 -9.79
CA ILE A 234 -21.39 4.64 -10.13
C ILE A 234 -20.99 4.38 -11.58
N PHE A 235 -20.97 3.12 -12.00
CA PHE A 235 -20.29 2.70 -13.22
C PHE A 235 -21.24 2.69 -14.41
N ASN A 236 -21.09 3.65 -15.32
CA ASN A 236 -21.88 3.73 -16.55
C ASN A 236 -21.24 2.99 -17.74
N THR A 237 -20.00 2.49 -17.58
CA THR A 237 -19.25 1.81 -18.63
C THR A 237 -18.83 0.42 -18.15
N VAL A 238 -19.20 -0.60 -18.91
CA VAL A 238 -18.81 -2.01 -18.68
C VAL A 238 -17.93 -2.48 -19.83
N LYS A 239 -16.72 -2.93 -19.50
CA LYS A 239 -15.77 -3.51 -20.47
C LYS A 239 -15.64 -5.01 -20.21
N ILE A 240 -15.99 -5.81 -21.21
CA ILE A 240 -15.89 -7.27 -21.15
C ILE A 240 -14.74 -7.69 -22.03
N ARG A 241 -13.68 -8.24 -21.41
CA ARG A 241 -12.50 -8.74 -22.11
C ARG A 241 -12.64 -10.24 -22.37
N VAL A 242 -12.47 -10.63 -23.63
CA VAL A 242 -12.40 -12.04 -24.04
C VAL A 242 -11.10 -12.33 -24.78
N LEU A 243 -10.64 -13.57 -24.67
CA LEU A 243 -9.45 -14.09 -25.34
C LEU A 243 -9.76 -14.43 -26.81
N GLY A 244 -8.88 -14.01 -27.71
CA GLY A 244 -8.95 -14.37 -29.14
C GLY A 244 -9.72 -13.40 -30.03
N THR A 245 -10.01 -13.86 -31.25
CA THR A 245 -10.56 -13.05 -32.36
C THR A 245 -12.07 -13.16 -32.53
N GLU A 246 -12.71 -14.15 -31.88
CA GLU A 246 -14.14 -14.38 -32.01
C GLU A 246 -14.87 -13.91 -30.76
N ARG A 247 -15.97 -13.16 -30.96
CA ARG A 247 -16.85 -12.71 -29.89
C ARG A 247 -17.63 -13.90 -29.32
N SER A 248 -17.10 -14.54 -28.28
CA SER A 248 -17.72 -15.70 -27.65
C SER A 248 -17.39 -15.78 -26.16
N LEU A 249 -18.41 -16.10 -25.36
CA LEU A 249 -18.22 -16.52 -23.96
C LEU A 249 -18.11 -18.05 -23.83
N THR A 250 -18.22 -18.78 -24.94
CA THR A 250 -18.17 -20.25 -24.93
C THR A 250 -16.73 -20.73 -24.73
N ASN A 251 -16.48 -21.54 -23.71
CA ASN A 251 -15.15 -22.08 -23.35
C ASN A 251 -14.09 -21.02 -22.96
N VAL A 252 -14.52 -19.93 -22.32
CA VAL A 252 -13.60 -18.90 -21.83
C VAL A 252 -12.91 -19.37 -20.56
N LYS A 253 -11.57 -19.49 -20.61
CA LYS A 253 -10.75 -19.89 -19.45
C LYS A 253 -10.76 -18.89 -18.31
N SER A 254 -10.85 -17.61 -18.66
CA SER A 254 -10.98 -16.52 -17.72
C SER A 254 -11.71 -15.34 -18.34
N LEU A 255 -12.62 -14.75 -17.57
CA LEU A 255 -13.44 -13.61 -17.98
C LEU A 255 -13.06 -12.42 -17.11
N LEU A 256 -12.58 -11.34 -17.74
CA LEU A 256 -12.35 -10.07 -17.05
C LEU A 256 -13.47 -9.10 -17.42
N VAL A 257 -14.17 -8.61 -16.39
CA VAL A 257 -15.16 -7.55 -16.51
C VAL A 257 -14.64 -6.35 -15.72
N ASN A 258 -14.52 -5.21 -16.38
CA ASN A 258 -14.18 -3.95 -15.72
C ASN A 258 -15.38 -3.02 -15.77
N TYR A 259 -15.73 -2.45 -14.63
CA TYR A 259 -16.73 -1.40 -14.48
C TYR A 259 -15.99 -0.09 -14.25
N GLN A 260 -16.30 0.91 -15.06
CA GLN A 260 -15.69 2.23 -15.01
C GLN A 260 -16.77 3.30 -15.10
N THR A 261 -16.40 4.51 -14.74
CA THR A 261 -17.28 5.65 -14.88
C THR A 261 -16.56 6.81 -15.56
N ASP A 262 -17.22 7.38 -16.55
CA ASP A 262 -16.80 8.62 -17.20
C ASP A 262 -17.50 9.84 -16.58
N ASN A 263 -18.40 9.61 -15.62
CA ASN A 263 -19.15 10.63 -14.91
C ASN A 263 -18.49 10.94 -13.56
N THR A 264 -18.76 12.12 -13.00
CA THR A 264 -18.45 12.43 -11.60
C THR A 264 -19.27 11.54 -10.67
N TRP A 265 -18.66 11.02 -9.61
CA TRP A 265 -19.31 10.24 -8.56
C TRP A 265 -19.28 10.97 -7.21
N GLU A 266 -20.17 10.60 -6.29
CA GLU A 266 -20.12 11.05 -4.91
C GLU A 266 -19.30 10.07 -4.07
N ILE A 267 -18.43 10.59 -3.19
CA ILE A 267 -17.65 9.78 -2.22
C ILE A 267 -18.54 8.84 -1.40
N ARG A 268 -19.77 9.27 -1.10
CA ARG A 268 -20.77 8.47 -0.39
C ARG A 268 -21.08 7.17 -1.11
N ASP A 269 -21.17 7.18 -2.43
CA ASP A 269 -21.48 5.98 -3.20
C ASP A 269 -20.28 5.02 -3.21
N VAL A 270 -19.05 5.54 -3.20
CA VAL A 270 -17.83 4.74 -3.05
C VAL A 270 -17.76 4.08 -1.67
N ILE A 271 -18.05 4.83 -0.61
CA ILE A 271 -18.11 4.29 0.76
C ILE A 271 -19.15 3.17 0.85
N LEU A 272 -20.36 3.39 0.31
CA LEU A 272 -21.42 2.38 0.31
C LEU A 272 -21.04 1.13 -0.50
N LEU A 273 -20.31 1.29 -1.61
CA LEU A 273 -19.80 0.18 -2.39
C LEU A 273 -18.76 -0.63 -1.60
N VAL A 274 -17.80 0.05 -0.95
CA VAL A 274 -16.79 -0.62 -0.11
C VAL A 274 -17.46 -1.37 1.03
N ASP A 275 -18.40 -0.75 1.74
CA ASP A 275 -19.17 -1.39 2.81
C ASP A 275 -19.94 -2.63 2.33
N ALA A 276 -20.55 -2.54 1.14
CA ALA A 276 -21.26 -3.67 0.54
C ALA A 276 -20.33 -4.83 0.20
N LEU A 277 -19.16 -4.54 -0.37
CA LEU A 277 -18.13 -5.54 -0.68
C LEU A 277 -17.58 -6.18 0.61
N LEU A 278 -17.24 -5.40 1.62
CA LEU A 278 -16.78 -5.89 2.92
C LEU A 278 -17.84 -6.74 3.63
N LYS A 279 -19.12 -6.39 3.49
CA LYS A 279 -20.21 -7.20 4.04
C LYS A 279 -20.27 -8.59 3.42
N ILE A 280 -20.00 -8.71 2.12
CA ILE A 280 -19.98 -9.98 1.39
C ILE A 280 -18.68 -10.75 1.68
N TYR A 281 -17.55 -10.06 1.55
CA TYR A 281 -16.22 -10.66 1.46
C TYR A 281 -15.37 -10.56 2.72
N GLY A 282 -15.86 -9.90 3.76
CA GLY A 282 -15.07 -9.61 4.96
C GLY A 282 -13.92 -8.64 4.66
N PRO A 283 -12.87 -8.62 5.51
CA PRO A 283 -11.66 -7.84 5.25
C PRO A 283 -11.08 -8.14 3.86
N ASP A 284 -10.34 -7.21 3.28
CA ASP A 284 -9.68 -7.42 2.00
C ASP A 284 -8.43 -8.33 2.11
N ASP A 285 -7.74 -8.61 1.00
CA ASP A 285 -6.48 -9.39 0.98
C ASP A 285 -5.38 -8.75 1.85
N THR A 286 -5.55 -7.47 2.15
CA THR A 286 -4.69 -6.70 3.04
C THR A 286 -5.29 -6.53 4.45
N GLY A 287 -6.36 -7.25 4.79
CA GLY A 287 -6.95 -7.25 6.12
C GLY A 287 -7.64 -5.95 6.53
N TYR A 288 -7.89 -5.01 5.62
CA TYR A 288 -8.64 -3.79 5.94
C TYR A 288 -10.13 -4.07 5.97
N GLU A 289 -10.79 -3.60 7.04
CA GLU A 289 -12.23 -3.80 7.28
C GLU A 289 -13.08 -2.55 6.99
N GLU A 290 -12.46 -1.43 6.64
CA GLU A 290 -13.13 -0.16 6.30
C GLU A 290 -12.19 0.74 5.50
N LEU A 291 -12.72 1.81 4.89
CA LEU A 291 -11.91 2.88 4.30
C LEU A 291 -11.25 3.71 5.40
N GLN A 292 -9.93 3.89 5.31
CA GLN A 292 -9.19 4.76 6.21
C GLN A 292 -9.40 6.23 5.81
N PRO A 293 -9.32 7.19 6.76
CA PRO A 293 -9.57 8.61 6.44
C PRO A 293 -8.68 9.15 5.31
N HIS A 294 -7.39 8.82 5.29
CA HIS A 294 -6.49 9.24 4.21
C HIS A 294 -6.83 8.65 2.85
N GLU A 295 -7.52 7.51 2.80
CA GLU A 295 -8.00 6.92 1.55
C GLU A 295 -9.23 7.66 1.04
N ILE A 296 -10.12 8.10 1.94
CA ILE A 296 -11.24 8.97 1.61
C ILE A 296 -10.71 10.27 0.98
N ASP A 297 -9.71 10.90 1.60
CA ASP A 297 -9.07 12.10 1.06
C ASP A 297 -8.50 11.85 -0.36
N ASN A 298 -7.82 10.71 -0.57
CA ASN A 298 -7.28 10.36 -1.89
C ASN A 298 -8.39 10.17 -2.93
N ILE A 299 -9.50 9.53 -2.54
CA ILE A 299 -10.65 9.29 -3.43
C ILE A 299 -11.35 10.60 -3.79
N GLU A 300 -11.60 11.48 -2.81
CA GLU A 300 -12.22 12.79 -3.04
C GLU A 300 -11.36 13.70 -3.93
N GLN A 301 -10.04 13.54 -3.87
CA GLN A 301 -9.08 14.31 -4.69
C GLN A 301 -8.77 13.65 -6.03
N GLU A 302 -9.49 12.58 -6.42
CA GLU A 302 -9.23 11.83 -7.67
C GLU A 302 -7.76 11.39 -7.81
N SER A 303 -7.10 11.16 -6.66
CA SER A 303 -5.69 10.78 -6.57
C SER A 303 -5.52 9.27 -6.53
N TYR A 304 -4.29 8.79 -6.78
CA TYR A 304 -4.04 7.36 -6.78
C TYR A 304 -4.46 6.69 -5.45
N TRP A 305 -5.35 5.71 -5.54
CA TRP A 305 -5.77 4.87 -4.42
C TRP A 305 -5.61 3.42 -4.82
N THR A 306 -4.78 2.68 -4.07
CA THR A 306 -4.47 1.28 -4.32
C THR A 306 -5.69 0.39 -4.32
N GLY A 307 -6.75 0.79 -3.61
CA GLY A 307 -8.02 0.10 -3.63
C GLY A 307 -8.22 -0.91 -2.50
N ARG A 308 -9.16 -1.82 -2.77
CA ARG A 308 -9.43 -3.05 -2.02
C ARG A 308 -9.42 -4.21 -2.99
N SER A 309 -8.80 -5.32 -2.61
CA SER A 309 -8.80 -6.55 -3.41
C SER A 309 -9.22 -7.76 -2.60
N TRP A 310 -9.92 -8.68 -3.24
CA TRP A 310 -10.28 -9.97 -2.66
C TRP A 310 -9.96 -11.07 -3.66
N LEU A 311 -9.04 -11.96 -3.29
CA LEU A 311 -8.71 -13.15 -4.04
C LEU A 311 -9.44 -14.34 -3.42
N ILE A 312 -10.50 -14.81 -4.06
CA ILE A 312 -11.41 -15.81 -3.51
C ILE A 312 -11.04 -17.19 -4.02
N ASN A 313 -10.94 -18.17 -3.11
CA ASN A 313 -10.65 -19.57 -3.44
C ASN A 313 -11.92 -20.37 -3.78
N GLN A 314 -11.75 -21.65 -4.14
CA GLN A 314 -12.88 -22.53 -4.46
C GLN A 314 -13.83 -22.74 -3.27
N ASP A 315 -13.37 -22.76 -2.02
CA ASP A 315 -14.26 -22.86 -0.86
C ASP A 315 -14.97 -21.53 -0.53
N HIS A 316 -14.85 -20.52 -1.40
CA HIS A 316 -15.41 -19.18 -1.21
C HIS A 316 -14.87 -18.48 0.05
N GLY A 317 -13.64 -18.79 0.46
CA GLY A 317 -12.85 -18.02 1.43
C GLY A 317 -11.81 -17.13 0.74
N LEU A 318 -11.12 -16.27 1.50
CA LEU A 318 -9.93 -15.62 0.96
C LEU A 318 -8.82 -16.65 0.76
N GLN A 319 -8.12 -16.54 -0.35
CA GLN A 319 -7.08 -17.48 -0.72
C GLN A 319 -5.84 -17.28 0.16
N ASP A 320 -5.42 -18.35 0.82
CA ASP A 320 -4.10 -18.41 1.45
C ASP A 320 -3.04 -18.74 0.38
N LEU A 321 -2.25 -17.75 0.00
CA LEU A 321 -1.17 -17.92 -0.98
C LEU A 321 -0.04 -18.84 -0.48
N GLY A 322 0.05 -19.09 0.83
CA GLY A 322 0.97 -20.07 1.41
C GLY A 322 0.49 -21.52 1.25
N ASP A 323 -0.81 -21.72 1.01
CA ASP A 323 -1.42 -23.04 0.82
C ASP A 323 -1.53 -23.38 -0.67
N THR A 324 -0.54 -24.13 -1.16
CA THR A 324 -0.50 -24.59 -2.56
C THR A 324 -1.64 -25.52 -2.97
N SER A 325 -2.45 -26.01 -2.04
CA SER A 325 -3.63 -26.82 -2.37
C SER A 325 -4.83 -25.96 -2.79
N GLN A 326 -4.85 -24.67 -2.43
CA GLN A 326 -5.95 -23.78 -2.76
C GLN A 326 -5.86 -23.30 -4.21
N GLN A 327 -7.01 -23.29 -4.88
CA GLN A 327 -7.17 -22.75 -6.23
C GLN A 327 -8.04 -21.51 -6.20
N THR A 328 -7.65 -20.50 -6.96
CA THR A 328 -8.42 -19.27 -7.14
C THR A 328 -9.68 -19.54 -7.93
N LEU A 329 -10.81 -19.04 -7.43
CA LEU A 329 -12.10 -19.08 -8.11
C LEU A 329 -12.36 -17.78 -8.88
N TYR A 330 -12.18 -16.64 -8.22
CA TYR A 330 -12.23 -15.32 -8.85
C TYR A 330 -11.47 -14.27 -8.02
N TRP A 331 -11.22 -13.13 -8.65
CA TRP A 331 -10.61 -11.97 -8.04
C TRP A 331 -11.49 -10.74 -8.24
N ILE A 332 -11.62 -9.94 -7.19
CA ILE A 332 -12.29 -8.65 -7.21
C ILE A 332 -11.28 -7.58 -6.82
N ASN A 333 -11.27 -6.47 -7.53
CA ASN A 333 -10.43 -5.33 -7.20
C ASN A 333 -11.16 -4.03 -7.48
N LEU A 334 -11.33 -3.22 -6.45
CA LEU A 334 -11.85 -1.87 -6.55
C LEU A 334 -10.69 -0.91 -6.30
N ASN A 335 -10.30 -0.10 -7.28
CA ASN A 335 -9.19 0.84 -7.15
C ASN A 335 -9.51 2.17 -7.84
N MET A 336 -8.61 3.14 -7.69
CA MET A 336 -8.71 4.40 -8.40
C MET A 336 -7.34 4.88 -8.86
N ASN A 337 -7.26 5.33 -10.11
CA ASN A 337 -6.06 5.99 -10.61
C ASN A 337 -6.45 7.23 -11.44
N PRO A 338 -5.54 8.22 -11.61
CA PRO A 338 -5.86 9.45 -12.32
C PRO A 338 -6.18 9.29 -13.81
N GLU A 339 -5.80 8.17 -14.43
CA GLU A 339 -5.99 7.93 -15.87
C GLU A 339 -7.35 7.26 -16.16
N ASP A 340 -7.74 6.29 -15.33
CA ASP A 340 -8.91 5.42 -15.51
C ASP A 340 -10.07 5.76 -14.58
N GLY A 341 -9.87 6.68 -13.63
CA GLY A 341 -10.85 7.00 -12.59
C GLY A 341 -11.06 5.84 -11.61
N LEU A 342 -12.26 5.78 -11.01
CA LEU A 342 -12.66 4.66 -10.16
C LEU A 342 -12.99 3.43 -11.02
N ASN A 343 -12.38 2.29 -10.69
CA ASN A 343 -12.51 1.06 -11.45
C ASN A 343 -12.79 -0.13 -10.53
N LEU A 344 -13.79 -0.93 -10.90
CA LEU A 344 -14.05 -2.24 -10.32
C LEU A 344 -13.75 -3.33 -11.36
N SER A 345 -12.73 -4.15 -11.09
CA SER A 345 -12.37 -5.31 -11.89
C SER A 345 -12.88 -6.60 -11.24
N ILE A 346 -13.49 -7.47 -12.05
CA ILE A 346 -13.84 -8.85 -11.68
C ILE A 346 -13.17 -9.79 -12.67
N LEU A 347 -12.28 -10.65 -12.18
CA LEU A 347 -11.66 -11.71 -12.97
C LEU A 347 -12.16 -13.07 -12.50
N GLY A 348 -13.03 -13.69 -13.29
CA GLY A 348 -13.46 -15.07 -13.09
C GLY A 348 -12.50 -16.06 -13.75
N PHE A 349 -12.26 -17.20 -13.11
CA PHE A 349 -11.50 -18.32 -13.67
C PHE A 349 -12.44 -19.50 -14.04
N ASP A 350 -11.89 -20.51 -14.73
CA ASP A 350 -12.51 -21.72 -15.34
C ASP A 350 -13.54 -22.53 -14.48
N HIS A 351 -13.82 -22.10 -13.24
CA HIS A 351 -14.72 -22.77 -12.29
C HIS A 351 -15.86 -21.89 -11.74
N MET A 352 -15.97 -20.63 -12.15
CA MET A 352 -17.00 -19.70 -11.66
C MET A 352 -18.44 -20.14 -11.98
N GLU A 353 -18.66 -20.80 -13.13
CA GLU A 353 -20.00 -21.27 -13.52
C GLU A 353 -20.62 -22.27 -12.52
N ALA A 354 -19.79 -23.01 -11.77
CA ALA A 354 -20.24 -23.95 -10.75
C ALA A 354 -20.87 -23.26 -9.52
N TYR A 355 -20.61 -21.96 -9.32
CA TYR A 355 -21.04 -21.19 -8.15
C TYR A 355 -22.26 -20.31 -8.42
N GLN A 356 -22.73 -20.20 -9.67
CA GLN A 356 -23.95 -19.44 -9.99
C GLN A 356 -25.24 -20.04 -9.38
N ASN A 357 -25.20 -21.31 -8.94
CA ASN A 357 -26.34 -22.04 -8.36
C ASN A 357 -26.17 -22.36 -6.87
N ILE A 358 -25.13 -21.82 -6.21
CA ILE A 358 -25.00 -21.94 -4.76
C ILE A 358 -25.68 -20.68 -4.20
N TYR A 359 -26.92 -20.87 -3.72
CA TYR A 359 -27.90 -19.94 -3.13
C TYR A 359 -29.05 -19.51 -4.04
#